data_AF-A0A839TL46-F1
#
_entry.id   AF-A0A839TL46-F1
#
_cell.length_a   1.000
_cell.length_b   1.000
_cell.length_c   1.000
_cell.angle_alpha   90.00
_cell.angle_beta   90.00
_cell.angle_gamma   90.00
#
_symmetry.space_group_name_H-M   'P 1'
#
loop_
_entity.id
_entity.type
_entity.pdbx_description
1 polymer ?
#
loop_
_entity_poly.entity_id
_entity_poly.type
_entity_poly.pdbx_seq_one_letter_code
_entity_poly.pdbx_strand_id
1 'polypeptide(L)'
;MGAAYTMARAARTLPEGYLYPQMMHIWGSLRDQLAAIKKLQKDGGLWGTVLDHPDAYGEVSASAGIAAAMVTQNKPLHAKYVQRALDGILANIADNGRVMNVSGGTAVMNDIEGYLGVGRKWAQGWGQGLALALLTAVYEKAAGDPKKEAALQPNSKEEEHV
;
A
#
# COMPACT_ATOMS: atom_id res chain seq x y z
N MET A 1 2.30 9.87 -1.08
CA MET A 1 2.15 8.47 -0.64
C MET A 1 0.72 7.91 -0.75
N GLY A 2 -0.31 8.65 -0.31
CA GLY A 2 -1.71 8.32 -0.67
C GLY A 2 -1.93 8.16 -2.19
N ALA A 3 -1.19 8.91 -3.02
CA ALA A 3 -1.26 8.80 -4.48
C ALA A 3 -1.08 7.37 -5.03
N ALA A 4 -0.06 6.61 -4.58
CA ALA A 4 0.18 5.26 -5.06
C ALA A 4 -1.00 4.32 -4.75
N TYR A 5 -1.49 4.38 -3.51
CA TYR A 5 -2.61 3.56 -3.08
C TYR A 5 -3.91 3.97 -3.77
N THR A 6 -4.19 5.28 -3.90
CA THR A 6 -5.36 5.79 -4.62
C THR A 6 -5.36 5.35 -6.08
N MET A 7 -4.23 5.49 -6.79
CA MET A 7 -4.13 5.01 -8.18
C MET A 7 -4.34 3.50 -8.27
N ALA A 8 -3.81 2.71 -7.33
CA ALA A 8 -3.98 1.27 -7.31
C ALA A 8 -5.45 0.86 -7.03
N ARG A 9 -6.13 1.58 -6.14
CA ARG A 9 -7.56 1.37 -5.85
C ARG A 9 -8.42 1.74 -7.04
N ALA A 10 -8.20 2.90 -7.65
CA ALA A 10 -8.90 3.29 -8.87
C ALA A 10 -8.74 2.23 -9.96
N ALA A 11 -7.52 1.70 -10.14
CA ALA A 11 -7.22 0.63 -11.10
C ALA A 11 -8.00 -0.67 -10.87
N ARG A 12 -8.27 -1.03 -9.63
CA ARG A 12 -8.98 -2.27 -9.28
C ARG A 12 -10.49 -2.08 -9.16
N THR A 13 -10.97 -0.89 -8.80
CA THR A 13 -12.38 -0.65 -8.47
C THR A 13 -13.22 -0.17 -9.65
N LEU A 14 -12.64 0.55 -10.62
CA LEU A 14 -13.40 1.05 -11.75
C LEU A 14 -13.72 -0.10 -12.73
N PRO A 15 -15.02 -0.43 -12.95
CA PRO A 15 -15.40 -1.41 -13.95
C PRO A 15 -15.04 -0.87 -15.33
N GLU A 16 -14.57 -1.76 -16.21
CA GLU A 16 -14.28 -1.43 -17.61
C GLU A 16 -13.36 -0.21 -17.77
N GLY A 17 -12.43 0.00 -16.82
CA GLY A 17 -11.52 1.16 -16.83
C GLY A 17 -10.73 1.34 -18.13
N TYR A 18 -10.55 0.26 -18.90
CA TYR A 18 -9.92 0.28 -20.23
C TYR A 18 -10.70 1.06 -21.29
N LEU A 19 -11.99 1.32 -21.08
CA LEU A 19 -12.82 2.16 -21.96
C LEU A 19 -12.53 3.66 -21.79
N TYR A 20 -11.82 4.05 -20.73
CA TYR A 20 -11.47 5.44 -20.45
C TYR A 20 -9.98 5.67 -20.76
N PRO A 21 -9.62 6.38 -21.85
CA PRO A 21 -8.21 6.60 -22.21
C PRO A 21 -7.36 7.21 -21.09
N GLN A 22 -7.97 8.04 -20.23
CA GLN A 22 -7.34 8.64 -19.06
C GLN A 22 -6.83 7.60 -18.07
N MET A 23 -7.45 6.43 -18.02
CA MET A 23 -7.05 5.34 -17.13
C MET A 23 -5.69 4.76 -17.51
N MET A 24 -5.32 4.79 -18.80
CA MET A 24 -3.98 4.40 -19.23
C MET A 24 -2.89 5.28 -18.60
N HIS A 25 -3.15 6.58 -18.43
CA HIS A 25 -2.20 7.48 -17.76
C HIS A 25 -2.07 7.15 -16.28
N ILE A 26 -3.17 6.82 -15.60
CA ILE A 26 -3.16 6.41 -14.18
C ILE A 26 -2.37 5.11 -14.00
N TRP A 27 -2.63 4.10 -14.83
CA TRP A 27 -1.94 2.81 -14.77
C TRP A 27 -0.46 2.93 -15.11
N GLY A 28 -0.12 3.69 -16.15
CA GLY A 28 1.26 3.99 -16.53
C GLY A 28 2.01 4.67 -15.39
N SER A 29 1.43 5.74 -14.85
CA SER A 29 2.02 6.51 -13.74
C SER A 29 2.25 5.64 -12.51
N LEU A 30 1.28 4.81 -12.13
CA LEU A 30 1.42 3.89 -11.00
C LEU A 30 2.52 2.86 -11.25
N ARG A 31 2.58 2.28 -12.44
CA ARG A 31 3.61 1.29 -12.82
C ARG A 31 5.01 1.91 -12.71
N ASP A 32 5.21 3.09 -13.29
CA ASP A 32 6.51 3.77 -13.32
C ASP A 32 6.91 4.26 -11.92
N GLN A 33 5.95 4.80 -11.15
CA GLN A 33 6.17 5.21 -9.77
C GLN A 33 6.63 4.02 -8.90
N LEU A 34 5.93 2.89 -8.91
CA LEU A 34 6.31 1.72 -8.11
C LEU A 34 7.64 1.10 -8.58
N ALA A 35 7.92 1.13 -9.90
CA ALA A 35 9.17 0.64 -10.45
C ALA A 35 10.39 1.47 -10.02
N ALA A 36 10.23 2.79 -9.86
CA ALA A 36 11.24 3.67 -9.32
C ALA A 36 11.38 3.51 -7.80
N ILE A 37 10.27 3.65 -7.07
CA ILE A 37 10.25 3.68 -5.60
C ILE A 37 10.77 2.37 -4.98
N LYS A 38 10.50 1.20 -5.59
CA LYS A 38 11.01 -0.07 -5.03
C LYS A 38 12.55 -0.10 -4.88
N LYS A 39 13.28 0.68 -5.69
CA LYS A 39 14.75 0.77 -5.62
C LYS A 39 15.25 1.60 -4.43
N LEU A 40 14.36 2.36 -3.80
CA LEU A 40 14.66 3.29 -2.71
C LEU A 40 14.22 2.75 -1.33
N GLN A 41 13.80 1.48 -1.24
CA GLN A 41 13.44 0.87 0.03
C GLN A 41 14.70 0.69 0.89
N LYS A 42 14.66 1.18 2.14
CA LYS A 42 15.79 1.09 3.08
C LYS A 42 15.93 -0.32 3.63
N ASP A 43 17.06 -0.59 4.29
CA ASP A 43 17.38 -1.91 4.83
C ASP A 43 16.34 -2.44 5.82
N GLY A 44 15.84 -1.55 6.68
CA GLY A 44 14.74 -1.83 7.62
C GLY A 44 13.35 -1.99 6.98
N GLY A 45 13.26 -2.07 5.65
CA GLY A 45 12.01 -2.36 4.92
C GLY A 45 11.07 -1.18 4.71
N LEU A 46 11.26 -0.09 5.45
CA LEU A 46 10.51 1.15 5.26
C LEU A 46 11.11 2.02 4.14
N TRP A 47 10.29 2.91 3.59
CA TRP A 47 10.74 4.01 2.73
C TRP A 47 10.98 5.27 3.56
N GLY A 48 11.96 6.07 3.14
CA GLY A 48 12.30 7.32 3.80
C GLY A 48 11.19 8.37 3.68
N THR A 49 11.07 9.25 4.68
CA THR A 49 10.20 10.45 4.59
C THR A 49 10.56 11.34 3.39
N VAL A 50 11.83 11.33 3.00
CA VAL A 50 12.34 11.82 1.72
C VAL A 50 12.97 10.59 1.06
N LEU A 51 12.47 10.22 -0.12
CA LEU A 51 12.67 8.88 -0.68
C LEU A 51 14.13 8.58 -1.05
N ASP A 52 14.81 9.55 -1.64
CA ASP A 52 16.18 9.45 -2.17
C ASP A 52 17.24 10.02 -1.21
N HIS A 53 16.84 10.40 0.01
CA HIS A 53 17.75 10.94 0.99
C HIS A 53 18.20 9.85 1.99
N PRO A 54 19.51 9.57 2.11
CA PRO A 54 20.03 8.45 2.91
C PRO A 54 19.68 8.58 4.40
N ASP A 55 19.70 9.80 4.94
CA ASP A 55 19.46 10.06 6.37
C ASP A 55 17.98 10.20 6.73
N ALA A 56 17.08 10.15 5.73
CA ALA A 56 15.65 10.22 5.99
C ALA A 56 15.18 9.05 6.85
N TYR A 57 14.47 9.33 7.93
CA TYR A 57 13.90 8.25 8.74
C TYR A 57 12.86 7.44 7.95
N GLY A 58 12.69 6.16 8.28
CA GLY A 58 11.65 5.32 7.71
C GLY A 58 10.27 5.80 8.13
N GLU A 59 9.43 6.20 7.17
CA GLU A 59 8.09 6.71 7.44
C GLU A 59 7.07 5.57 7.30
N VAL A 60 6.38 5.30 8.41
CA VAL A 60 5.55 4.10 8.58
C VAL A 60 4.31 4.19 7.73
N SER A 61 3.60 5.34 7.80
CA SER A 61 2.40 5.49 7.00
C SER A 61 2.76 5.37 5.53
N ALA A 62 3.91 5.93 5.13
CA ALA A 62 4.40 6.02 3.77
C ALA A 62 4.68 4.67 3.14
N SER A 63 5.27 3.83 3.96
CA SER A 63 5.60 2.47 3.58
C SER A 63 4.34 1.63 3.45
N ALA A 64 3.35 1.83 4.32
CA ALA A 64 2.14 1.02 4.36
C ALA A 64 1.33 1.10 3.06
N GLY A 65 1.00 2.30 2.60
CA GLY A 65 0.25 2.46 1.35
C GLY A 65 1.06 2.27 0.07
N ILE A 66 2.40 2.45 0.08
CA ILE A 66 3.24 1.99 -1.05
C ILE A 66 3.16 0.47 -1.16
N ALA A 67 3.34 -0.25 -0.04
CA ALA A 67 3.22 -1.70 0.00
C ALA A 67 1.80 -2.17 -0.34
N ALA A 68 0.75 -1.49 0.13
CA ALA A 68 -0.64 -1.83 -0.19
C ALA A 68 -0.93 -1.65 -1.69
N ALA A 69 -0.38 -0.60 -2.31
CA ALA A 69 -0.45 -0.42 -3.76
C ALA A 69 0.28 -1.55 -4.51
N MET A 70 1.45 -1.96 -4.03
CA MET A 70 2.21 -3.08 -4.59
C MET A 70 1.47 -4.42 -4.49
N VAL A 71 0.80 -4.68 -3.37
CA VAL A 71 -0.07 -5.86 -3.18
C VAL A 71 -1.25 -5.81 -4.15
N THR A 72 -1.92 -4.67 -4.25
CA THR A 72 -3.08 -4.47 -5.12
C THR A 72 -2.75 -4.72 -6.60
N GLN A 73 -1.56 -4.31 -7.05
CA GLN A 73 -1.08 -4.55 -8.42
C GLN A 73 -0.75 -6.03 -8.70
N ASN A 74 -0.60 -6.84 -7.65
CA ASN A 74 -0.34 -8.28 -7.68
C ASN A 74 0.78 -8.72 -8.65
N LYS A 75 1.87 -7.94 -8.73
CA LYS A 75 3.05 -8.30 -9.53
C LYS A 75 4.03 -9.13 -8.68
N PRO A 76 4.50 -10.31 -9.15
CA PRO A 76 5.44 -11.14 -8.39
C PRO A 76 6.72 -10.40 -7.97
N LEU A 77 7.22 -9.52 -8.83
CA LEU A 77 8.42 -8.71 -8.58
C LEU A 77 8.32 -7.75 -7.39
N HIS A 78 7.12 -7.52 -6.85
CA HIS A 78 6.92 -6.70 -5.66
C HIS A 78 6.95 -7.50 -4.35
N ALA A 79 6.83 -8.83 -4.40
CA ALA A 79 6.61 -9.67 -3.21
C ALA A 79 7.67 -9.45 -2.13
N LYS A 80 8.96 -9.42 -2.50
CA LYS A 80 10.06 -9.18 -1.55
C LYS A 80 10.01 -7.81 -0.88
N TYR A 81 9.57 -6.77 -1.60
CA TYR A 81 9.48 -5.41 -1.08
C TYR A 81 8.30 -5.27 -0.13
N VAL A 82 7.16 -5.87 -0.50
CA VAL A 82 5.97 -5.95 0.35
C VAL A 82 6.28 -6.66 1.66
N GLN A 83 6.97 -7.81 1.63
CA GLN A 83 7.29 -8.55 2.86
C GLN A 83 8.15 -7.71 3.81
N ARG A 84 9.22 -7.10 3.30
CA ARG A 84 10.08 -6.23 4.12
C ARG A 84 9.33 -5.04 4.70
N ALA A 85 8.42 -4.45 3.93
CA ALA A 85 7.60 -3.34 4.40
C ALA A 85 6.62 -3.80 5.48
N LEU A 86 6.01 -4.98 5.31
CA LEU A 86 5.14 -5.59 6.31
C LEU A 86 5.88 -5.82 7.63
N ASP A 87 7.08 -6.41 7.59
CA ASP A 87 7.90 -6.66 8.76
C ASP A 87 8.23 -5.32 9.47
N GLY A 88 8.64 -4.30 8.71
CA GLY A 88 8.91 -2.97 9.24
C GLY A 88 7.69 -2.29 9.85
N ILE A 89 6.50 -2.50 9.28
CA ILE A 89 5.24 -1.92 9.80
C ILE A 89 4.79 -2.64 11.06
N LEU A 90 4.85 -3.98 11.10
CA LEU A 90 4.54 -4.77 12.29
C LEU A 90 5.43 -4.39 13.47
N ALA A 91 6.73 -4.15 13.22
CA ALA A 91 7.65 -3.66 14.24
C ALA A 91 7.29 -2.25 14.79
N ASN A 92 6.42 -1.50 14.11
CA ASN A 92 5.93 -0.19 14.51
C ASN A 92 4.49 -0.23 15.06
N ILE A 93 3.89 -1.41 15.24
CA ILE A 93 2.61 -1.57 15.92
C ILE A 93 2.88 -1.98 17.36
N ALA A 94 2.49 -1.13 18.31
CA ALA A 94 2.58 -1.43 19.73
C ALA A 94 1.58 -2.51 20.15
N ASP A 95 1.80 -3.15 21.31
CA ASP A 95 0.94 -4.23 21.83
C ASP A 95 -0.53 -3.84 21.98
N ASN A 96 -0.82 -2.54 22.17
CA ASN A 96 -2.18 -2.01 22.22
C ASN A 96 -2.78 -1.68 20.84
N GLY A 97 -2.15 -2.13 19.76
CA GLY A 97 -2.58 -1.89 18.37
C GLY A 97 -2.31 -0.48 17.85
N ARG A 98 -1.54 0.34 18.58
CA ARG A 98 -1.19 1.70 18.11
C ARG A 98 -0.06 1.64 17.08
N VAL A 99 -0.30 2.18 15.89
CA VAL A 99 0.75 2.43 14.92
C VAL A 99 1.56 3.65 15.36
N MET A 100 2.86 3.42 15.58
CA MET A 100 3.82 4.38 16.10
C MET A 100 4.69 4.94 14.95
N ASN A 101 5.49 5.97 15.26
CA ASN A 101 6.49 6.55 14.35
C ASN A 101 5.93 7.10 13.02
N VAL A 102 4.67 7.51 13.02
CA VAL A 102 3.99 8.14 11.88
C VAL A 102 4.23 9.64 11.92
N SER A 103 4.63 10.22 10.79
CA SER A 103 4.82 11.67 10.68
C SER A 103 3.50 12.42 10.90
N GLY A 104 3.55 13.52 11.66
CA GLY A 104 2.42 14.45 11.80
C GLY A 104 2.00 15.13 10.49
N GLY A 105 0.91 15.90 10.55
CA GLY A 105 0.44 16.68 9.40
C GLY A 105 1.55 17.60 8.90
N THR A 106 1.97 17.41 7.64
CA THR A 106 3.13 18.07 7.05
C THR A 106 2.68 18.94 5.88
N ALA A 107 2.97 20.24 5.95
CA ALA A 107 2.76 21.17 4.83
C ALA A 107 3.87 21.02 3.78
N VAL A 108 3.81 21.82 2.72
CA VAL A 108 4.96 21.96 1.81
C VAL A 108 6.05 22.71 2.58
N MET A 109 7.23 22.11 2.70
CA MET A 109 8.37 22.70 3.40
C MET A 109 9.33 23.35 2.39
N ASN A 110 10.13 24.31 2.86
CA ASN A 110 11.10 25.02 2.02
C ASN A 110 12.39 24.22 1.74
N ASP A 111 12.71 23.28 2.62
CA ASP A 111 13.95 22.50 2.59
C ASP A 111 13.74 21.06 3.09
N ILE A 112 14.78 20.24 2.92
CA ILE A 112 14.79 18.83 3.35
C ILE A 112 14.73 18.74 4.88
N GLU A 113 15.40 19.64 5.60
CA GLU A 113 15.43 19.62 7.07
C GLU A 113 14.03 19.76 7.67
N GLY A 114 13.16 20.58 7.07
CA GLY A 114 11.76 20.70 7.44
C GLY A 114 11.02 19.36 7.37
N TYR A 115 11.27 18.54 6.35
CA TYR A 115 10.70 17.20 6.26
C TYR A 115 11.31 16.21 7.27
N LEU A 116 12.62 16.30 7.52
CA LEU A 116 13.33 15.45 8.48
C LEU A 116 12.95 15.75 9.93
N GLY A 117 12.61 17.00 10.23
CA GLY A 117 12.23 17.48 11.55
C GLY A 117 10.78 17.22 11.95
N VAL A 118 9.95 16.65 11.08
CA VAL A 118 8.53 16.40 11.38
C VAL A 118 8.38 15.49 12.60
N GLY A 119 7.55 15.94 13.55
CA GLY A 119 7.25 15.21 14.77
C GLY A 119 6.51 13.89 14.50
N ARG A 120 6.91 12.84 15.21
CA ARG A 120 6.36 11.47 15.13
C ARG A 120 5.83 10.93 16.47
N LYS A 121 5.65 11.83 17.44
CA LYS A 121 5.37 11.47 18.84
C LYS A 121 3.93 10.96 19.06
N TRP A 122 2.99 11.46 18.28
CA TRP A 122 1.57 11.18 18.45
C TRP A 122 1.08 10.21 17.39
N ALA A 123 0.22 9.28 17.81
CA ALA A 123 -0.48 8.41 16.88
C ALA A 123 -1.35 9.25 15.93
N GLN A 124 -1.29 8.94 14.64
CA GLN A 124 -2.02 9.66 13.61
C GLN A 124 -3.09 8.75 12.98
N GLY A 125 -4.28 9.30 12.75
CA GLY A 125 -5.41 8.54 12.19
C GLY A 125 -5.12 7.97 10.80
N TRP A 126 -4.40 8.71 9.95
CA TRP A 126 -4.00 8.22 8.62
C TRP A 126 -2.98 7.08 8.70
N GLY A 127 -2.09 7.10 9.69
CA GLY A 127 -1.13 6.02 9.92
C GLY A 127 -1.83 4.70 10.23
N GLN A 128 -2.84 4.77 11.12
CA GLN A 128 -3.69 3.62 11.43
C GLN A 128 -4.45 3.10 10.21
N GLY A 129 -5.09 4.00 9.47
CA GLY A 129 -5.86 3.62 8.28
C GLY A 129 -5.01 2.97 7.18
N LEU A 130 -3.80 3.49 6.94
CA LEU A 130 -2.91 2.95 5.91
C LEU A 130 -2.26 1.63 6.33
N ALA A 131 -1.91 1.47 7.61
CA ALA A 131 -1.45 0.20 8.14
C ALA A 131 -2.54 -0.87 7.99
N LEU A 132 -3.78 -0.56 8.39
CA LEU A 132 -4.91 -1.47 8.21
C LEU A 132 -5.13 -1.82 6.74
N ALA A 133 -5.06 -0.84 5.83
CA ALA A 133 -5.19 -1.08 4.39
C ALA A 133 -4.15 -2.08 3.86
N LEU A 134 -2.89 -2.00 4.32
CA LEU A 134 -1.88 -2.99 3.98
C LEU A 134 -2.20 -4.36 4.56
N LEU A 135 -2.50 -4.44 5.87
CA LEU A 135 -2.75 -5.70 6.56
C LEU A 135 -3.94 -6.45 5.92
N THR A 136 -5.03 -5.74 5.62
CA THR A 136 -6.17 -6.31 4.91
C THR A 136 -5.77 -6.80 3.51
N ALA A 137 -5.02 -6.01 2.74
CA ALA A 137 -4.62 -6.42 1.39
C ALA A 137 -3.73 -7.67 1.39
N VAL A 138 -2.81 -7.79 2.37
CA VAL A 138 -1.97 -8.98 2.54
C VAL A 138 -2.81 -10.18 2.97
N TYR A 139 -3.72 -9.98 3.93
CA TYR A 139 -4.62 -11.03 4.40
C TYR A 139 -5.50 -11.58 3.28
N GLU A 140 -6.17 -10.71 2.50
CA GLU A 140 -6.97 -11.10 1.34
C GLU A 140 -6.15 -11.89 0.30
N LYS A 141 -4.89 -11.48 0.08
CA LYS A 141 -4.01 -12.18 -0.86
C LYS A 141 -3.61 -13.57 -0.34
N ALA A 142 -3.42 -13.72 0.96
CA ALA A 142 -3.03 -14.98 1.60
C ALA A 142 -4.21 -15.96 1.74
N ALA A 143 -5.40 -15.43 2.08
CA ALA A 143 -6.62 -16.22 2.27
C ALA A 143 -7.21 -16.76 0.95
N GLY A 144 -6.75 -16.26 -0.20
CA GLY A 144 -7.42 -16.51 -1.49
C GLY A 144 -8.66 -15.62 -1.63
N ASP A 145 -9.11 -15.38 -2.88
CA ASP A 145 -10.26 -14.50 -3.14
C ASP A 145 -11.57 -15.27 -2.87
N PRO A 146 -12.34 -14.96 -1.80
CA PRO A 146 -13.54 -15.73 -1.45
C PRO A 146 -14.59 -15.65 -2.56
N LYS A 147 -14.57 -14.58 -3.36
CA LYS A 147 -15.49 -14.40 -4.49
C LYS A 147 -15.12 -15.26 -5.69
N LYS A 148 -13.84 -15.62 -5.87
CA LYS A 148 -13.43 -16.61 -6.89
C LYS A 148 -13.78 -18.02 -6.48
N GLU A 149 -13.65 -18.37 -5.19
CA GLU A 149 -14.07 -19.68 -4.69
C GLU A 149 -15.59 -19.85 -4.78
N ALA A 150 -16.37 -18.81 -4.46
CA ALA A 150 -17.83 -18.83 -4.62
C ALA A 150 -18.29 -18.93 -6.09
N ALA A 151 -17.54 -18.35 -7.03
CA ALA A 151 -17.84 -18.42 -8.47
C ALA A 151 -17.42 -19.75 -9.13
N LEU A 152 -16.57 -20.55 -8.47
CA LEU A 152 -16.15 -21.86 -8.94
C LEU A 152 -17.03 -23.02 -8.43
N GLN A 153 -17.99 -22.76 -7.54
CA GLN A 153 -18.96 -23.76 -7.14
C GLN A 153 -19.98 -23.95 -8.26
N PRO A 154 -20.06 -25.13 -8.92
CA PRO A 154 -21.04 -25.36 -9.96
C PRO A 154 -22.43 -25.21 -9.36
N ASN A 155 -23.28 -24.42 -10.01
CA ASN A 155 -24.67 -24.24 -9.63
C ASN A 155 -25.41 -25.56 -9.82
N SER A 156 -25.48 -26.39 -8.77
CA SER A 156 -26.16 -27.69 -8.77
C SER A 156 -27.68 -27.49 -8.63
N LYS A 157 -28.29 -26.78 -9.57
CA LYS A 157 -29.75 -26.61 -9.68
C LYS A 157 -30.17 -26.55 -11.13
N GLU A 158 -30.10 -27.67 -11.82
CA GLU A 158 -30.89 -27.97 -13.02
C GLU A 158 -30.81 -29.49 -13.23
N GLU A 159 -31.72 -30.23 -12.57
CA GLU A 159 -32.22 -31.57 -12.97
C GLU A 159 -33.13 -32.12 -11.86
N GLU A 160 -34.38 -31.65 -11.82
CA GLU A 160 -35.52 -32.44 -11.32
C GLU A 160 -36.83 -31.83 -11.83
N HIS A 161 -37.17 -32.12 -13.08
CA HIS A 161 -38.56 -32.29 -13.53
C HIS A 161 -38.59 -32.95 -14.91
N VAL A 162 -38.66 -34.28 -14.89
CA VAL A 162 -39.40 -35.09 -15.87
C VAL A 162 -40.27 -36.04 -15.07
#